data_AF-A0A9D7PG47-F1
#
_entry.id   AF-A0A9D7PG47-F1
#
_cell.length_a   1.000
_cell.length_b   1.000
_cell.length_c   1.000
_cell.angle_alpha   90.00
_cell.angle_beta   90.00
_cell.angle_gamma   90.00
#
_symmetry.space_group_name_H-M   'P 1'
#
loop_
_entity.id
_entity.type
_entity.pdbx_description
1 polymer ?
#
loop_
_entity_poly.entity_id
_entity_poly.type
_entity_poly.pdbx_seq_one_letter_code
_entity_poly.pdbx_strand_id
1 'polypeptide(L)'
;MSVLRRVLGLGVTLAISLVLAACTLSSDTDLIATDTLVTPLPAHFSMFPFKLDGADYAPTDDAPIDYALDGSAYIAGDRSMTIRFAPLGDDTYLIAASGADLGALYGTIRIDADVVAIRMVFGDGLATAIEAAMATAPAAIVADIAVVDGGIKVGRRETLDYVIGLIEAGALPTSPLVAWIGSDGNARPPARIIADGDRFKAGG
;
A
#
# COMPACT_ATOMS: atom_id res chain seq x y z
N MET A 1 45.02 -3.29 34.88
CA MET A 1 45.06 -3.68 33.45
C MET A 1 43.70 -3.39 32.87
N SER A 2 43.61 -2.24 32.20
CA SER A 2 42.42 -1.77 31.52
C SER A 2 42.27 -2.46 30.16
N VAL A 3 41.07 -2.31 29.61
CA VAL A 3 40.74 -2.23 28.17
C VAL A 3 40.05 -3.45 27.55
N LEU A 4 38.90 -3.12 26.93
CA LEU A 4 38.17 -3.81 25.86
C LEU A 4 37.29 -5.02 26.22
N ARG A 5 36.02 -4.74 26.53
CA ARG A 5 34.93 -5.65 26.16
C ARG A 5 33.90 -4.92 25.28
N ARG A 6 34.15 -5.11 23.98
CA ARG A 6 33.20 -5.30 22.87
C ARG A 6 32.05 -4.29 22.73
N VAL A 7 32.30 -3.35 21.83
CA VAL A 7 31.31 -2.75 20.93
C VAL A 7 30.45 -3.86 20.32
N LEU A 8 29.14 -3.80 20.58
CA LEU A 8 28.09 -4.53 19.87
C LEU A 8 27.01 -3.50 19.51
N GLY A 9 27.41 -2.56 18.65
CA GLY A 9 26.50 -1.76 17.86
C GLY A 9 26.75 -2.13 16.42
N LEU A 10 25.82 -2.84 15.78
CA LEU A 10 25.63 -2.91 14.33
C LEU A 10 24.56 -3.97 14.01
N GLY A 11 23.47 -3.54 13.37
CA GLY A 11 22.79 -4.39 12.40
C GLY A 11 21.34 -4.79 12.68
N VAL A 12 20.41 -3.84 12.83
CA VAL A 12 19.01 -4.02 12.39
C VAL A 12 18.55 -2.73 11.73
N THR A 13 19.02 -2.47 10.52
CA THR A 13 18.54 -1.34 9.70
C THR A 13 18.66 -1.71 8.22
N LEU A 14 18.09 -2.86 7.82
CA LEU A 14 18.10 -3.29 6.42
C LEU A 14 17.09 -4.41 6.20
N ALA A 15 15.81 -4.06 6.31
CA ALA A 15 14.71 -4.89 5.79
C ALA A 15 13.57 -4.04 5.21
N ILE A 16 13.49 -2.76 5.56
CA ILE A 16 12.47 -1.83 5.03
C ILE A 16 12.81 -1.40 3.58
N SER A 17 14.09 -1.36 3.19
CA SER A 17 14.50 -0.90 1.84
C SER A 17 14.11 -1.84 0.69
N LEU A 18 13.86 -3.13 0.95
CA LEU A 18 13.48 -4.10 -0.09
C LEU A 18 11.98 -4.11 -0.37
N VAL A 19 11.15 -3.72 0.60
CA VAL A 19 9.69 -3.61 0.42
C VAL A 19 9.32 -2.30 -0.29
N LEU A 20 10.14 -1.24 -0.12
CA LEU A 20 9.97 0.06 -0.75
C LEU A 20 10.45 0.14 -2.21
N ALA A 21 11.21 -0.83 -2.69
CA ALA A 21 11.57 -0.94 -4.11
C ALA A 21 10.40 -1.43 -5.00
N ALA A 22 9.26 -1.78 -4.39
CA ALA A 22 8.09 -2.35 -5.07
C ALA A 22 6.88 -1.40 -5.08
N CYS A 23 7.08 -0.10 -4.82
CA CYS A 23 6.03 0.89 -4.90
C CYS A 23 5.97 1.47 -6.32
N THR A 24 4.98 1.04 -7.08
CA THR A 24 4.95 1.17 -8.54
C THR A 24 3.96 2.19 -9.07
N LEU A 25 3.23 2.91 -8.22
CA LEU A 25 2.53 4.12 -8.64
C LEU A 25 2.89 5.23 -7.66
N SER A 26 3.56 6.25 -8.16
CA SER A 26 4.19 7.26 -7.31
C SER A 26 4.07 8.66 -7.90
N SER A 27 4.27 9.66 -7.05
CA SER A 27 4.44 11.05 -7.43
C SER A 27 5.39 11.76 -6.47
N ASP A 28 6.07 12.81 -6.94
CA ASP A 28 6.92 13.64 -6.07
C ASP A 28 6.10 14.46 -5.08
N THR A 29 4.82 14.69 -5.38
CA THR A 29 3.90 15.46 -4.54
C THR A 29 2.64 14.67 -4.24
N ASP A 30 1.96 14.99 -3.15
CA ASP A 30 0.62 14.45 -2.88
C ASP A 30 -0.37 14.99 -3.93
N LEU A 31 -1.08 14.07 -4.58
CA LEU A 31 -2.05 14.34 -5.64
C LEU A 31 -3.50 14.23 -5.12
N ILE A 32 -3.70 13.92 -3.84
CA ILE A 32 -5.03 13.86 -3.22
C ILE A 32 -5.32 15.17 -2.50
N ALA A 33 -6.39 15.83 -2.91
CA ALA A 33 -6.86 17.04 -2.25
C ALA A 33 -7.42 16.72 -0.85
N THR A 34 -7.06 17.52 0.16
CA THR A 34 -7.38 17.26 1.56
C THR A 34 -8.88 17.21 1.85
N ASP A 35 -9.70 17.95 1.09
CA ASP A 35 -11.15 18.00 1.20
C ASP A 35 -11.86 16.76 0.63
N THR A 36 -11.14 15.90 -0.10
CA THR A 36 -11.66 14.63 -0.64
C THR A 36 -11.37 13.42 0.25
N LEU A 37 -10.64 13.64 1.35
CA LEU A 37 -10.18 12.56 2.23
C LEU A 37 -11.29 12.01 3.12
N VAL A 38 -11.28 10.70 3.29
CA VAL A 38 -12.19 9.96 4.18
C VAL A 38 -11.40 9.12 5.18
N THR A 39 -12.05 8.73 6.27
CA THR A 39 -11.44 7.97 7.38
C THR A 39 -12.19 6.65 7.57
N PRO A 40 -11.95 5.63 6.72
CA PRO A 40 -12.75 4.40 6.72
C PRO A 40 -12.36 3.40 7.82
N LEU A 41 -11.23 3.60 8.49
CA LEU A 41 -10.72 2.73 9.55
C LEU A 41 -11.01 3.33 10.95
N PRO A 42 -10.90 2.53 12.02
CA PRO A 42 -10.97 3.04 13.39
C PRO A 42 -9.91 4.12 13.65
N ALA A 43 -10.19 5.07 14.55
CA ALA A 43 -9.25 6.15 14.89
C ALA A 43 -7.89 5.65 15.43
N HIS A 44 -7.87 4.44 16.00
CA HIS A 44 -6.67 3.73 16.40
C HIS A 44 -6.79 2.27 15.96
N PHE A 45 -5.76 1.73 15.34
CA PHE A 45 -5.73 0.32 14.96
C PHE A 45 -4.30 -0.20 14.82
N SER A 46 -4.15 -1.50 14.92
CA SER A 46 -2.92 -2.24 14.61
C SER A 46 -3.12 -2.98 13.29
N MET A 47 -2.19 -2.81 12.35
CA MET A 47 -2.21 -3.52 11.07
C MET A 47 -1.27 -4.72 11.12
N PHE A 48 -1.82 -5.91 10.90
CA PHE A 48 -1.10 -7.18 10.90
C PHE A 48 -0.92 -7.67 9.46
N PRO A 49 0.30 -7.65 8.90
CA PRO A 49 0.54 -8.09 7.54
C PRO A 49 0.41 -9.62 7.40
N PHE A 50 -0.09 -10.06 6.25
CA PHE A 50 -0.14 -11.46 5.86
C PHE A 50 0.59 -11.66 4.53
N LYS A 51 1.16 -12.86 4.34
CA LYS A 51 1.80 -13.30 3.10
C LYS A 51 1.05 -14.49 2.50
N LEU A 52 1.07 -14.59 1.17
CA LEU A 52 0.52 -15.74 0.48
C LEU A 52 1.31 -17.02 0.86
N ASP A 53 0.58 -18.06 1.25
CA ASP A 53 1.06 -19.38 1.61
C ASP A 53 0.15 -20.45 1.00
N GLY A 54 0.52 -20.92 -0.19
CA GLY A 54 -0.33 -21.78 -1.01
C GLY A 54 -1.49 -21.00 -1.63
N ALA A 55 -2.73 -21.38 -1.29
CA ALA A 55 -3.95 -20.70 -1.76
C ALA A 55 -4.48 -19.66 -0.76
N ASP A 56 -3.99 -19.69 0.47
CA ASP A 56 -4.43 -18.82 1.57
C ASP A 56 -3.30 -17.88 1.99
N TYR A 57 -3.60 -16.98 2.90
CA TYR A 57 -2.66 -16.03 3.48
C TYR A 57 -2.36 -16.41 4.93
N ALA A 58 -1.08 -16.44 5.29
CA ALA A 58 -0.60 -16.67 6.66
C ALA A 58 -0.06 -15.37 7.26
N PRO A 59 -0.14 -15.18 8.59
CA PRO A 59 0.55 -14.09 9.27
C PRO A 59 2.04 -14.09 8.91
N THR A 60 2.64 -12.90 8.77
CA THR A 60 4.09 -12.79 8.71
C THR A 60 4.68 -12.78 10.12
N ASP A 61 6.01 -12.85 10.22
CA ASP A 61 6.74 -12.67 11.48
C ASP A 61 6.99 -11.18 11.80
N ASP A 62 6.48 -10.27 10.97
CA ASP A 62 6.64 -8.83 11.16
C ASP A 62 5.78 -8.35 12.34
N ALA A 63 6.31 -7.39 13.09
CA ALA A 63 5.53 -6.74 14.13
C ALA A 63 4.34 -5.98 13.51
N PRO A 64 3.18 -5.95 14.19
CA PRO A 64 2.08 -5.10 13.75
C PRO A 64 2.52 -3.64 13.73
N ILE A 65 1.95 -2.88 12.78
CA ILE A 65 2.16 -1.44 12.71
C ILE A 65 0.94 -0.76 13.30
N ASP A 66 1.15 -0.03 14.39
CA ASP A 66 0.09 0.75 15.04
C ASP A 66 -0.11 2.06 14.30
N TYR A 67 -1.36 2.45 14.08
CA TYR A 67 -1.75 3.72 13.47
C TYR A 67 -2.68 4.51 14.39
N ALA A 68 -2.56 5.82 14.33
CA ALA A 68 -3.47 6.76 14.94
C ALA A 68 -3.95 7.79 13.91
N LEU A 69 -5.23 8.11 13.94
CA LEU A 69 -5.83 9.15 13.12
C LEU A 69 -5.41 10.53 13.66
N ASP A 70 -4.87 11.36 12.77
CA ASP A 70 -4.57 12.77 13.00
C ASP A 70 -5.14 13.59 11.83
N GLY A 71 -6.20 14.35 12.10
CA GLY A 71 -7.00 15.01 11.08
C GLY A 71 -7.65 13.99 10.13
N SER A 72 -7.25 14.01 8.87
CA SER A 72 -7.75 13.10 7.82
C SER A 72 -6.70 12.07 7.36
N ALA A 73 -5.67 11.82 8.18
CA ALA A 73 -4.59 10.91 7.86
C ALA A 73 -4.28 9.96 9.03
N TYR A 74 -3.89 8.74 8.72
CA TYR A 74 -3.43 7.77 9.71
C TYR A 74 -1.92 7.78 9.77
N ILE A 75 -1.37 8.08 10.94
CA ILE A 75 0.07 8.17 11.17
C ILE A 75 0.52 6.92 11.90
N ALA A 76 1.52 6.22 11.35
CA ALA A 76 2.15 5.09 12.01
C ALA A 76 2.79 5.54 13.34
N GLY A 77 2.75 4.70 14.37
CA GLY A 77 3.26 5.02 15.71
C GLY A 77 4.75 5.35 15.73
N ASP A 78 5.52 4.73 14.84
CA ASP A 78 6.94 5.03 14.61
C ASP A 78 7.19 6.24 13.69
N ARG A 79 6.12 6.85 13.18
CA ARG A 79 6.11 7.96 12.22
C ARG A 79 6.80 7.67 10.89
N SER A 80 7.03 6.39 10.57
CA SER A 80 7.64 5.97 9.31
C SER A 80 6.74 6.25 8.10
N MET A 81 5.42 6.22 8.31
CA MET A 81 4.44 6.30 7.24
C MET A 81 3.18 7.06 7.68
N THR A 82 2.60 7.78 6.73
CA THR A 82 1.28 8.40 6.82
C THR A 82 0.42 7.86 5.68
N ILE A 83 -0.79 7.41 5.99
CA ILE A 83 -1.76 6.85 5.05
C ILE A 83 -2.98 7.76 4.95
N ARG A 84 -3.46 7.99 3.73
CA ARG A 84 -4.66 8.75 3.41
C ARG A 84 -5.56 7.94 2.48
N PHE A 85 -6.86 8.19 2.55
CA PHE A 85 -7.85 7.50 1.74
C PHE A 85 -8.74 8.51 1.01
N ALA A 86 -8.99 8.29 -0.28
CA ALA A 86 -10.04 8.96 -1.03
C ALA A 86 -11.02 7.92 -1.58
N PRO A 87 -12.34 8.19 -1.58
CA PRO A 87 -13.34 7.21 -2.02
C PRO A 87 -13.23 6.95 -3.53
N LEU A 88 -13.33 5.67 -3.92
CA LEU A 88 -13.50 5.24 -5.32
C LEU A 88 -14.86 4.54 -5.53
N GLY A 89 -15.38 3.85 -4.50
CA GLY A 89 -16.68 3.18 -4.51
C GLY A 89 -17.12 2.77 -3.11
N ASP A 90 -18.11 1.88 -3.01
CA ASP A 90 -18.78 1.54 -1.74
C ASP A 90 -17.82 0.98 -0.66
N ASP A 91 -16.83 0.16 -1.07
CA ASP A 91 -15.82 -0.43 -0.16
C ASP A 91 -14.37 -0.31 -0.71
N THR A 92 -14.19 0.50 -1.77
CA THR A 92 -12.90 0.67 -2.45
C THR A 92 -12.43 2.11 -2.33
N TYR A 93 -11.14 2.27 -2.03
CA TYR A 93 -10.51 3.57 -1.84
C TYR A 93 -9.21 3.66 -2.63
N LEU A 94 -8.89 4.88 -3.07
CA LEU A 94 -7.54 5.24 -3.43
C LEU A 94 -6.79 5.40 -2.11
N ILE A 95 -5.72 4.61 -1.94
CA ILE A 95 -4.81 4.76 -0.81
C ILE A 95 -3.59 5.55 -1.26
N ALA A 96 -3.22 6.57 -0.48
CA ALA A 96 -1.93 7.24 -0.58
C ALA A 96 -1.11 6.94 0.67
N ALA A 97 0.13 6.49 0.49
CA ALA A 97 1.12 6.31 1.55
C ALA A 97 2.29 7.27 1.30
N SER A 98 2.75 7.95 2.34
CA SER A 98 3.90 8.86 2.28
C SER A 98 4.79 8.69 3.50
N GLY A 99 6.10 8.86 3.34
CA GLY A 99 7.10 8.82 4.41
C GLY A 99 8.02 10.04 4.33
N ALA A 100 8.86 10.26 5.34
CA ALA A 100 9.71 11.46 5.43
C ALA A 100 10.64 11.67 4.21
N ASP A 101 11.12 10.57 3.62
CA ASP A 101 12.06 10.57 2.49
C ASP A 101 11.43 10.01 1.21
N LEU A 102 10.10 9.81 1.20
CA LEU A 102 9.39 9.18 0.10
C LEU A 102 8.36 10.16 -0.47
N GLY A 103 8.28 10.22 -1.80
CA GLY A 103 7.13 10.81 -2.47
C GLY A 103 5.82 10.11 -2.07
N ALA A 104 4.71 10.57 -2.63
CA ALA A 104 3.44 9.91 -2.42
C ALA A 104 3.37 8.63 -3.26
N LEU A 105 2.99 7.53 -2.62
CA LEU A 105 2.79 6.22 -3.20
C LEU A 105 1.30 5.93 -3.24
N TYR A 106 0.81 5.36 -4.34
CA TYR A 106 -0.60 5.15 -4.57
C TYR A 106 -0.93 3.68 -4.86
N GLY A 107 -2.16 3.31 -4.52
CA GLY A 107 -2.75 2.04 -4.91
C GLY A 107 -4.26 2.08 -4.74
N THR A 108 -4.90 0.95 -4.96
CA THR A 108 -6.29 0.76 -4.54
C THR A 108 -6.31 -0.11 -3.30
N ILE A 109 -7.22 0.17 -2.39
CA ILE A 109 -7.46 -0.65 -1.21
C ILE A 109 -8.94 -0.98 -1.13
N ARG A 110 -9.22 -2.24 -0.84
CA ARG A 110 -10.54 -2.68 -0.42
C ARG A 110 -10.52 -3.00 1.06
N ILE A 111 -11.57 -2.60 1.76
CA ILE A 111 -11.73 -2.81 3.20
C ILE A 111 -13.00 -3.65 3.39
N ASP A 112 -12.83 -4.93 3.75
CA ASP A 112 -13.91 -5.87 4.00
C ASP A 112 -13.87 -6.27 5.48
N ALA A 113 -14.75 -5.66 6.29
CA ALA A 113 -14.71 -5.76 7.75
C ALA A 113 -13.31 -5.42 8.30
N ASP A 114 -12.64 -6.39 8.93
CA ASP A 114 -11.30 -6.21 9.51
C ASP A 114 -10.18 -6.61 8.55
N VAL A 115 -10.47 -7.00 7.31
CA VAL A 115 -9.46 -7.38 6.32
C VAL A 115 -9.29 -6.27 5.30
N VAL A 116 -8.05 -5.86 5.08
CA VAL A 116 -7.69 -4.92 4.02
C VAL A 116 -6.87 -5.60 2.94
N ALA A 117 -7.22 -5.32 1.69
CA ALA A 117 -6.49 -5.81 0.52
C ALA A 117 -6.04 -4.61 -0.31
N ILE A 118 -4.73 -4.35 -0.29
CA ILE A 118 -4.10 -3.28 -1.04
C ILE A 118 -3.58 -3.85 -2.35
N ARG A 119 -4.13 -3.40 -3.47
CA ARG A 119 -3.60 -3.69 -4.80
C ARG A 119 -2.67 -2.57 -5.22
N MET A 120 -1.40 -2.92 -5.31
CA MET A 120 -0.39 -2.11 -5.95
C MET A 120 0.02 -2.77 -7.25
N VAL A 121 0.46 -1.97 -8.21
CA VAL A 121 1.00 -2.47 -9.47
C VAL A 121 2.25 -3.30 -9.15
N PHE A 122 2.35 -4.50 -9.69
CA PHE A 122 3.48 -5.36 -9.38
C PHE A 122 3.64 -6.42 -10.44
N GLY A 123 4.88 -6.64 -10.89
CA GLY A 123 5.25 -7.84 -11.62
C GLY A 123 5.87 -7.59 -13.00
N ASP A 124 6.38 -8.69 -13.54
CA ASP A 124 6.90 -8.77 -14.89
C ASP A 124 5.83 -8.40 -15.91
N GLY A 125 6.21 -7.67 -16.97
CA GLY A 125 5.28 -7.27 -18.03
C GLY A 125 4.53 -5.96 -17.77
N LEU A 126 4.79 -5.24 -16.67
CA LEU A 126 4.21 -3.92 -16.43
C LEU A 126 4.44 -2.95 -17.60
N ALA A 127 5.67 -2.87 -18.10
CA ALA A 127 6.01 -1.98 -19.21
C ALA A 127 5.15 -2.26 -20.45
N THR A 128 4.96 -3.54 -20.79
CA THR A 128 4.11 -3.96 -21.91
C THR A 128 2.64 -3.66 -21.67
N ALA A 129 2.14 -3.89 -20.45
CA ALA A 129 0.75 -3.58 -20.09
C ALA A 129 0.46 -2.07 -20.18
N ILE A 130 1.39 -1.24 -19.68
CA ILE A 130 1.29 0.22 -19.78
C ILE A 130 1.37 0.66 -21.25
N GLU A 131 2.30 0.14 -22.04
CA GLU A 131 2.40 0.48 -23.46
C GLU A 131 1.08 0.19 -24.20
N ALA A 132 0.48 -0.98 -23.97
CA ALA A 132 -0.81 -1.35 -24.53
C ALA A 132 -1.94 -0.40 -24.08
N ALA A 133 -1.98 -0.04 -22.79
CA ALA A 133 -2.96 0.90 -22.26
C ALA A 133 -2.77 2.32 -22.83
N MET A 134 -1.53 2.74 -23.05
CA MET A 134 -1.19 4.06 -23.58
C MET A 134 -1.55 4.23 -25.06
N ALA A 135 -1.64 3.14 -25.83
CA ALA A 135 -2.01 3.19 -27.25
C ALA A 135 -3.40 3.81 -27.51
N THR A 136 -4.28 3.81 -26.50
CA THR A 136 -5.63 4.38 -26.59
C THR A 136 -5.85 5.57 -25.63
N ALA A 137 -4.82 5.93 -24.85
CA ALA A 137 -4.92 6.97 -23.84
C ALA A 137 -4.87 8.38 -24.46
N PRO A 138 -5.47 9.40 -23.81
CA PRO A 138 -5.29 10.80 -24.20
C PRO A 138 -3.82 11.21 -24.16
N ALA A 139 -3.35 11.98 -25.15
CA ALA A 139 -1.93 12.38 -25.26
C ALA A 139 -1.38 13.07 -24.00
N ALA A 140 -2.21 13.84 -23.29
CA ALA A 140 -1.82 14.47 -22.03
C ALA A 140 -1.51 13.45 -20.92
N ILE A 141 -2.27 12.35 -20.85
CA ILE A 141 -2.04 11.25 -19.88
C ILE A 141 -0.72 10.56 -20.21
N VAL A 142 -0.51 10.23 -21.50
CA VAL A 142 0.73 9.59 -21.97
C VAL A 142 1.96 10.44 -21.64
N ALA A 143 1.89 11.76 -21.84
CA ALA A 143 3.00 12.67 -21.57
C ALA A 143 3.36 12.83 -20.08
N ASP A 144 2.44 12.48 -19.17
CA ASP A 144 2.63 12.60 -17.71
C ASP A 144 3.12 11.30 -17.06
N ILE A 145 3.07 10.18 -17.78
CA ILE A 145 3.48 8.86 -17.29
C ILE A 145 4.96 8.64 -17.57
N ALA A 146 5.72 8.35 -16.52
CA ALA A 146 7.07 7.84 -16.62
C ALA A 146 7.14 6.43 -16.02
N VAL A 147 7.60 5.45 -16.79
CA VAL A 147 7.90 4.11 -16.28
C VAL A 147 9.30 4.14 -15.66
N VAL A 148 9.40 3.89 -14.35
CA VAL A 148 10.64 4.00 -13.57
C VAL A 148 10.83 2.75 -12.72
N ASP A 149 11.99 2.10 -12.82
CA ASP A 149 12.44 0.99 -11.96
C ASP A 149 11.33 -0.01 -11.55
N GLY A 150 10.59 -0.55 -12.53
CA GLY A 150 9.52 -1.53 -12.28
C GLY A 150 8.18 -0.93 -11.83
N GLY A 151 8.05 0.40 -11.88
CA GLY A 151 6.87 1.18 -11.52
C GLY A 151 6.52 2.30 -12.50
N ILE A 152 5.58 3.14 -12.07
CA ILE A 152 4.95 4.24 -12.77
C ILE A 152 5.05 5.47 -11.87
N LYS A 153 5.50 6.56 -12.44
CA LYS A 153 5.49 7.87 -11.82
C LYS A 153 4.55 8.79 -12.61
N VAL A 154 3.72 9.52 -11.89
CA VAL A 154 2.74 10.46 -12.44
C VAL A 154 2.85 11.82 -11.76
N GLY A 155 2.58 12.89 -12.49
CA GLY A 155 2.65 14.27 -11.99
C GLY A 155 1.29 14.90 -11.71
N ARG A 156 0.21 14.31 -12.24
CA ARG A 156 -1.12 14.93 -12.20
C ARG A 156 -2.18 13.97 -11.66
N ARG A 157 -3.17 14.53 -10.97
CA ARG A 157 -4.30 13.79 -10.41
C ARG A 157 -5.09 13.04 -11.49
N GLU A 158 -5.36 13.69 -12.62
CA GLU A 158 -6.06 13.06 -13.75
C GLU A 158 -5.36 11.79 -14.26
N THR A 159 -4.02 11.82 -14.30
CA THR A 159 -3.20 10.67 -14.71
C THR A 159 -3.24 9.57 -13.66
N LEU A 160 -3.17 9.94 -12.37
CA LEU A 160 -3.35 9.01 -11.27
C LEU A 160 -4.70 8.30 -11.37
N ASP A 161 -5.79 9.05 -11.52
CA ASP A 161 -7.15 8.48 -11.63
C ASP A 161 -7.26 7.54 -12.86
N TYR A 162 -6.63 7.90 -13.99
CA TYR A 162 -6.58 7.02 -15.17
C TYR A 162 -5.86 5.69 -14.87
N VAL A 163 -4.69 5.73 -14.24
CA VAL A 163 -3.93 4.52 -13.90
C VAL A 163 -4.68 3.68 -12.86
N ILE A 164 -5.34 4.31 -11.89
CA ILE A 164 -6.22 3.63 -10.92
C ILE A 164 -7.37 2.92 -11.65
N GLY A 165 -8.00 3.55 -12.64
CA GLY A 165 -9.01 2.89 -13.47
C GLY A 165 -8.48 1.66 -14.22
N LEU A 166 -7.22 1.69 -14.69
CA LEU A 166 -6.58 0.51 -15.30
C LEU A 166 -6.34 -0.61 -14.28
N ILE A 167 -5.99 -0.27 -13.04
CA ILE A 167 -5.84 -1.23 -11.95
C ILE A 167 -7.19 -1.90 -11.64
N GLU A 168 -8.25 -1.11 -11.48
CA GLU A 168 -9.59 -1.62 -11.18
C GLU A 168 -10.15 -2.49 -12.32
N ALA A 169 -9.83 -2.16 -13.57
CA ALA A 169 -10.19 -2.95 -14.74
C ALA A 169 -9.35 -4.24 -14.91
N GLY A 170 -8.31 -4.45 -14.07
CA GLY A 170 -7.38 -5.58 -14.22
C GLY A 170 -6.48 -5.48 -15.46
N ALA A 171 -6.36 -4.29 -16.05
CA ALA A 171 -5.52 -4.05 -17.23
C ALA A 171 -4.03 -3.96 -16.88
N LEU A 172 -3.70 -3.70 -15.61
CA LEU A 172 -2.34 -3.71 -15.10
C LEU A 172 -2.10 -4.93 -14.19
N PRO A 173 -0.92 -5.56 -14.25
CA PRO A 173 -0.57 -6.63 -13.34
C PRO A 173 -0.50 -6.09 -11.92
N THR A 174 -1.30 -6.67 -11.02
CA THR A 174 -1.33 -6.33 -9.59
C THR A 174 -1.29 -7.59 -8.77
N SER A 175 -0.69 -7.49 -7.59
CA SER A 175 -0.76 -8.51 -6.54
C SER A 175 -1.31 -7.86 -5.27
N PRO A 176 -2.30 -8.48 -4.61
CA PRO A 176 -2.83 -7.92 -3.37
C PRO A 176 -1.84 -8.16 -2.23
N LEU A 177 -1.49 -7.08 -1.52
CA LEU A 177 -1.00 -7.15 -0.16
C LEU A 177 -2.20 -7.24 0.77
N VAL A 178 -2.19 -8.22 1.65
CA VAL A 178 -3.32 -8.49 2.55
C VAL A 178 -2.88 -8.21 3.98
N ALA A 179 -3.71 -7.51 4.74
CA ALA A 179 -3.52 -7.29 6.15
C ALA A 179 -4.83 -7.41 6.92
N TRP A 180 -4.72 -7.66 8.22
CA TRP A 180 -5.85 -7.62 9.14
C TRP A 180 -5.72 -6.40 10.07
N ILE A 181 -6.84 -5.79 10.40
CA ILE A 181 -6.97 -4.60 11.23
C ILE A 181 -7.49 -5.00 12.60
N GLY A 182 -6.65 -4.86 13.62
CA GLY A 182 -7.05 -4.99 15.01
C GLY A 182 -7.43 -3.63 15.59
N SER A 183 -8.65 -3.46 16.07
CA SER A 183 -9.12 -2.20 16.66
C SER A 183 -8.62 -1.94 18.09
N ASP A 184 -7.91 -2.89 18.70
CA ASP A 184 -7.32 -2.74 20.04
C ASP A 184 -5.97 -3.47 20.16
N GLY A 185 -5.15 -3.06 21.13
CA GLY A 185 -3.79 -3.60 21.32
C GLY A 185 -3.73 -5.05 21.81
N ASN A 186 -4.88 -5.72 22.00
CA ASN A 186 -4.95 -7.14 22.37
C ASN A 186 -5.58 -8.01 21.27
N ALA A 187 -5.94 -7.40 20.15
CA ALA A 187 -6.62 -8.05 19.07
C ALA A 187 -5.68 -9.12 18.47
N ARG A 188 -6.18 -10.35 18.35
CA ARG A 188 -5.40 -11.46 17.81
C ARG A 188 -5.76 -11.63 16.34
N PRO A 189 -4.81 -11.52 15.41
CA PRO A 189 -5.09 -11.76 14.01
C PRO A 189 -5.56 -13.20 13.80
N PRO A 190 -6.40 -13.47 12.78
CA PRO A 190 -6.79 -14.83 12.45
C PRO A 190 -5.58 -15.66 12.02
N ALA A 191 -5.69 -16.99 12.16
CA ALA A 191 -4.62 -17.89 11.74
C ALA A 191 -4.40 -17.87 10.22
N ARG A 192 -5.46 -17.59 9.46
CA ARG A 192 -5.45 -17.51 8.00
C ARG A 192 -6.34 -16.38 7.51
N ILE A 193 -6.05 -15.88 6.31
CA ILE A 193 -7.01 -15.11 5.51
C ILE A 193 -7.21 -15.87 4.19
N ILE A 194 -8.46 -16.01 3.77
CA ILE A 194 -8.86 -16.81 2.62
C ILE A 194 -9.46 -15.88 1.57
N ALA A 195 -9.10 -16.09 0.31
CA ALA A 195 -9.73 -15.40 -0.82
C ALA A 195 -11.19 -15.87 -0.99
N ASP A 196 -12.10 -14.93 -1.19
CA ASP A 196 -13.52 -15.17 -1.42
C ASP A 196 -13.96 -14.38 -2.66
N GLY A 197 -13.70 -14.96 -3.84
CA GLY A 197 -13.83 -14.23 -5.11
C GLY A 197 -12.81 -13.12 -5.23
N ASP A 198 -13.28 -11.88 -5.33
CA ASP A 198 -12.45 -10.66 -5.34
C ASP A 198 -12.26 -10.04 -3.94
N ARG A 199 -12.82 -10.67 -2.91
CA ARG A 199 -12.76 -10.25 -1.50
C ARG A 199 -11.89 -11.18 -0.67
N PHE A 200 -11.69 -10.82 0.60
CA PHE A 200 -10.94 -11.60 1.57
C PHE A 200 -11.68 -11.71 2.89
N LYS A 201 -11.54 -12.83 3.58
CA LYS A 201 -12.13 -13.05 4.91
C LYS A 201 -11.19 -13.78 5.85
N ALA A 202 -11.39 -13.56 7.14
CA ALA A 202 -10.72 -14.33 8.18
C ALA A 202 -11.05 -15.82 8.05
N GLY A 203 -10.02 -16.65 7.98
CA GLY A 203 -10.09 -18.11 8.08
C GLY A 203 -9.85 -18.56 9.53
N GLY A 204 -10.61 -19.57 9.95
CA GLY A 204 -10.48 -20.21 11.26
C GLY A 204 -9.34 -21.23 11.32
#